data_AF-A0AAW2CA14-F1
#
_entry.id   AF-A0AAW2CA14-F1
#
_cell.length_a   1.000
_cell.length_b   1.000
_cell.length_c   1.000
_cell.angle_alpha   90.00
_cell.angle_beta   90.00
_cell.angle_gamma   90.00
#
_symmetry.space_group_name_H-M   'P 1'
#
loop_
_entity.id
_entity.type
_entity.pdbx_description
1 polymer ?
#
loop_
_entity_poly.entity_id
_entity_poly.type
_entity_poly.pdbx_seq_one_letter_code
_entity_poly.pdbx_strand_id
1 'polypeptide(L)'
;MSSTPSSPILVFIRTSQVGGIAVYWGQSGYEGTLTETCATGKYSHVIISFLNHFGNGRVPEISLAGHCNPVSNGCTMSPSRPLGGAILDGIDFDIELGSTLHWDDLARYLKAYSQSGRVVHLSAAPQCPFPDSFYGLV
;
A
#
# COMPACT_ATOMS: atom_id res chain seq x y z
N MET A 1 27.60 -18.95 39.18
CA MET A 1 26.22 -18.88 38.65
C MET A 1 26.07 -17.51 37.97
N SER A 2 26.68 -17.38 36.79
CA SER A 2 26.02 -17.13 35.49
C SER A 2 25.43 -15.73 35.34
N SER A 3 26.30 -14.75 35.21
CA SER A 3 25.99 -13.51 34.50
C SER A 3 25.86 -13.83 33.00
N THR A 4 24.64 -13.86 32.49
CA THR A 4 24.37 -13.89 31.05
C THR A 4 24.85 -12.58 30.43
N PRO A 5 25.73 -12.60 29.41
CA PRO A 5 26.05 -11.37 28.69
C PRO A 5 24.83 -11.00 27.83
N SER A 6 24.31 -9.80 28.07
CA SER A 6 23.32 -9.14 27.20
C SER A 6 23.86 -9.10 25.78
N SER A 7 23.18 -9.79 24.85
CA SER A 7 23.48 -9.75 23.42
C SER A 7 23.62 -8.31 22.93
N PRO A 8 24.68 -7.96 22.18
CA PRO A 8 24.67 -6.72 21.42
C PRO A 8 23.54 -6.84 20.38
N ILE A 9 22.58 -5.92 20.44
CA ILE A 9 21.62 -5.71 19.36
C ILE A 9 22.44 -5.31 18.13
N LEU A 10 22.62 -6.26 17.22
CA LEU A 10 23.23 -6.02 15.92
C LEU A 10 22.18 -5.33 15.04
N VAL A 11 22.14 -4.00 15.10
CA VAL A 11 21.40 -3.19 14.14
C VAL A 11 22.16 -3.24 12.82
N PHE A 12 21.71 -4.08 11.89
CA PHE A 12 22.12 -3.96 10.49
C PHE A 12 21.52 -2.67 9.92
N ILE A 13 22.23 -1.55 10.02
CA ILE A 13 22.02 -0.44 9.08
C ILE A 13 22.68 -0.89 7.78
N ARG A 14 21.92 -1.60 6.93
CA ARG A 14 22.31 -1.69 5.52
C ARG A 14 22.33 -0.25 5.01
N THR A 15 23.50 0.18 4.55
CA THR A 15 23.68 1.41 3.76
C THR A 15 22.60 1.43 2.68
N SER A 16 21.72 2.44 2.73
CA SER A 16 20.66 2.60 1.74
C SER A 16 21.30 2.74 0.36
N GLN A 17 21.05 1.74 -0.47
CA GLN A 17 21.04 1.91 -1.92
C GLN A 17 20.19 3.15 -2.22
N VAL A 18 20.71 4.09 -3.03
CA VAL A 18 20.10 5.40 -3.37
C VAL A 18 18.60 5.43 -3.04
N GLY A 19 18.24 6.10 -1.95
CA GLY A 19 16.87 6.05 -1.43
C GLY A 19 15.88 6.57 -2.48
N GLY A 20 14.78 5.84 -2.66
CA GLY A 20 13.66 6.28 -3.50
C GLY A 20 12.60 7.00 -2.67
N ILE A 21 11.90 7.97 -3.26
CA ILE A 21 10.76 8.64 -2.62
C ILE A 21 9.49 7.89 -3.00
N ALA A 22 8.67 7.52 -2.00
CA ALA A 22 7.31 7.04 -2.20
C ALA A 22 6.32 8.19 -1.92
N VAL A 23 5.24 8.28 -2.69
CA VAL A 23 4.20 9.31 -2.52
C VAL A 23 2.81 8.71 -2.63
N TYR A 24 1.89 9.17 -1.78
CA TYR A 24 0.46 8.87 -1.89
C TYR A 24 -0.19 9.87 -2.87
N TRP A 25 -0.96 9.37 -3.82
CA TRP A 25 -1.68 10.17 -4.82
C TRP A 25 -3.14 9.70 -4.89
N GLY A 26 -4.09 10.62 -5.05
CA GLY A 26 -5.48 10.32 -5.34
C GLY A 26 -6.50 10.88 -4.34
N GLN A 27 -6.06 11.61 -3.32
CA GLN A 27 -6.95 12.16 -2.28
C GLN A 27 -7.20 13.68 -2.42
N SER A 28 -6.67 14.34 -3.45
CA SER A 28 -6.93 15.75 -3.73
C SER A 28 -7.06 16.01 -5.24
N GLY A 29 -8.21 16.49 -5.69
CA GLY A 29 -8.40 16.86 -7.12
C GLY A 29 -7.48 18.00 -7.61
N TYR A 30 -6.70 18.63 -6.72
CA TYR A 30 -5.76 19.70 -7.04
C TYR A 30 -4.29 19.24 -7.08
N GLU A 31 -4.02 17.95 -6.87
CA GLU A 31 -2.65 17.41 -6.84
C GLU A 31 -2.07 17.08 -8.23
N GLY A 32 -2.81 17.42 -9.30
CA GLY A 32 -2.47 17.06 -10.67
C GLY A 32 -2.76 15.60 -11.00
N THR A 33 -2.55 15.22 -12.25
CA THR A 33 -2.79 13.85 -12.72
C THR A 33 -1.69 12.89 -12.26
N LEU A 34 -2.01 11.59 -12.26
CA LEU A 34 -1.02 10.54 -11.99
C LEU A 34 0.15 10.59 -12.99
N THR A 35 -0.13 10.89 -14.26
CA THR A 35 0.89 11.04 -15.31
C THR A 35 1.86 12.17 -15.00
N GLU A 36 1.35 13.34 -14.59
CA GLU A 36 2.19 14.48 -14.20
C GLU A 36 3.05 14.16 -12.97
N THR A 37 2.46 13.46 -11.99
CA THR A 37 3.17 12.99 -10.78
C THR A 37 4.36 12.11 -11.16
N CYS A 38 4.17 11.13 -12.04
CA CYS A 38 5.25 10.28 -12.57
C CYS A 38 6.27 11.07 -13.40
N ALA A 39 5.81 12.00 -14.25
CA ALA A 39 6.66 12.80 -15.13
C ALA A 39 7.59 13.75 -14.37
N THR A 40 7.35 14.03 -13.08
CA THR A 40 8.28 14.78 -12.25
C THR A 40 9.66 14.12 -12.11
N GLY A 41 9.75 12.79 -12.27
CA GLY A 41 10.97 12.02 -12.06
C GLY A 41 11.46 11.99 -10.61
N LYS A 42 10.65 12.46 -9.65
CA LYS A 42 11.03 12.56 -8.23
C LYS A 42 10.76 11.28 -7.44
N TYR A 43 9.76 10.50 -7.85
CA TYR A 43 9.22 9.39 -7.08
C TYR A 43 9.61 8.06 -7.70
N SER A 44 10.04 7.12 -6.85
CA SER A 44 10.30 5.73 -7.23
C SER A 44 9.06 4.86 -7.06
N HIS A 45 8.14 5.28 -6.20
CA HIS A 45 6.87 4.59 -5.96
C HIS A 45 5.74 5.62 -5.85
N VAL A 46 4.60 5.33 -6.48
CA VAL A 46 3.38 6.13 -6.35
C VAL A 46 2.26 5.20 -5.89
N ILE A 47 1.70 5.50 -4.72
CA ILE A 47 0.66 4.70 -4.06
C ILE A 47 -0.69 5.34 -4.37
N ILE A 48 -1.51 4.63 -5.15
CA ILE A 48 -2.85 5.10 -5.52
C ILE A 48 -3.79 4.91 -4.34
N SER A 49 -4.36 6.02 -3.89
CA SER A 49 -5.04 6.15 -2.61
C SER A 49 -6.47 6.63 -2.84
N PHE A 50 -7.54 5.93 -2.44
CA PHE A 50 -7.56 4.66 -1.70
C PHE A 50 -8.71 3.73 -2.13
N LEU A 51 -8.52 2.42 -1.94
CA LEU A 51 -9.62 1.46 -1.85
C LEU A 51 -10.09 1.39 -0.38
N ASN A 52 -11.00 2.28 0.00
CA ASN A 52 -11.37 2.49 1.41
C ASN A 52 -12.72 1.86 1.79
N HIS A 53 -13.41 1.21 0.85
CA HIS A 53 -14.64 0.47 1.13
C HIS A 53 -14.48 -0.98 0.65
N PHE A 54 -14.33 -1.93 1.57
CA PHE A 54 -14.21 -3.36 1.29
C PHE A 54 -14.49 -4.20 2.55
N GLY A 55 -14.49 -5.52 2.40
CA GLY A 55 -14.66 -6.47 3.51
C GLY A 55 -16.11 -6.62 3.99
N ASN A 56 -16.36 -7.59 4.88
CA ASN A 56 -17.68 -7.84 5.48
C ASN A 56 -18.84 -7.94 4.46
N GLY A 57 -18.61 -8.65 3.34
CA GLY A 57 -19.61 -8.83 2.27
C GLY A 57 -19.85 -7.61 1.37
N ARG A 58 -19.11 -6.52 1.55
CA ARG A 58 -19.24 -5.30 0.73
C ARG A 58 -18.52 -5.46 -0.59
N VAL A 59 -19.08 -4.84 -1.64
CA VAL A 59 -18.38 -4.68 -2.92
C VAL A 59 -17.23 -3.68 -2.73
N PRO A 60 -15.99 -4.03 -3.13
CA PRO A 60 -14.87 -3.13 -3.05
C PRO A 60 -15.06 -1.88 -3.91
N GLU A 61 -14.79 -0.70 -3.37
CA GLU A 61 -14.89 0.59 -4.08
C GLU A 61 -13.63 1.41 -3.86
N ILE A 62 -13.14 2.02 -4.95
CA ILE A 62 -12.02 2.95 -4.92
C ILE A 62 -12.55 4.38 -4.87
N SER A 63 -11.93 5.21 -4.02
CA SER A 63 -12.21 6.64 -3.90
C SER A 63 -10.96 7.43 -4.29
N LEU A 64 -11.05 8.19 -5.38
CA LEU A 64 -9.98 9.05 -5.90
C LEU A 64 -10.34 10.54 -5.79
N ALA A 65 -11.07 10.90 -4.72
CA ALA A 65 -11.53 12.26 -4.45
C ALA A 65 -12.15 12.93 -5.71
N GLY A 66 -11.55 14.04 -6.17
CA GLY A 66 -12.01 14.80 -7.33
C GLY A 66 -11.47 14.35 -8.69
N HIS A 67 -10.61 13.32 -8.76
CA HIS A 67 -9.94 12.92 -10.00
C HIS A 67 -10.86 12.22 -10.99
N CYS A 68 -11.71 11.34 -10.47
CA CYS A 68 -12.75 10.71 -11.27
C CYS A 68 -13.85 10.19 -10.34
N ASN A 69 -15.10 10.26 -10.81
CA ASN A 69 -16.23 9.76 -10.05
C ASN A 69 -16.69 8.41 -10.67
N PRO A 70 -16.49 7.28 -9.97
CA PRO A 70 -16.88 5.97 -10.48
C PRO A 70 -18.41 5.81 -10.61
N VAL A 71 -19.20 6.58 -9.85
CA VAL A 71 -20.67 6.55 -9.87
C VAL A 71 -21.25 7.30 -11.08
N SER A 72 -20.54 8.29 -11.62
CA SER A 72 -21.01 9.09 -12.77
C SER A 72 -20.34 8.70 -14.10
N ASN A 73 -19.74 7.51 -14.21
CA ASN A 73 -18.88 7.09 -15.33
C ASN A 73 -17.70 8.05 -15.62
N GLY A 74 -17.32 8.88 -14.63
CA GLY A 74 -16.21 9.82 -14.75
C GLY A 74 -14.85 9.11 -14.76
N CYS A 75 -14.77 7.92 -14.14
CA CYS A 75 -13.74 6.94 -14.44
C CYS A 75 -14.34 6.01 -15.51
N THR A 76 -13.90 6.07 -16.76
CA THR A 76 -14.40 5.25 -17.88
C THR A 76 -13.98 3.77 -17.78
N MET A 77 -14.24 3.15 -16.62
CA MET A 77 -13.68 1.87 -16.21
C MET A 77 -14.78 0.85 -15.91
N SER A 78 -14.42 -0.42 -15.77
CA SER A 78 -15.38 -1.48 -15.44
C SER A 78 -15.47 -1.71 -13.94
N PRO A 79 -16.62 -2.19 -13.41
CA PRO A 79 -16.75 -2.48 -11.98
C PRO A 79 -15.70 -3.46 -11.43
N SER A 80 -15.24 -4.41 -12.26
CA SER A 80 -14.22 -5.38 -11.88
C SER A 80 -12.78 -4.87 -12.03
N ARG A 81 -12.57 -3.78 -12.79
CA ARG A 81 -11.25 -3.18 -13.03
C ARG A 81 -11.38 -1.66 -13.01
N PRO A 82 -11.49 -1.06 -11.81
CA PRO A 82 -11.81 0.36 -11.66
C PRO A 82 -10.68 1.31 -12.12
N LEU A 83 -9.48 0.79 -12.37
CA LEU A 83 -8.35 1.50 -12.99
C LEU A 83 -8.08 1.05 -14.45
N GLY A 84 -9.05 0.35 -15.06
CA GLY A 84 -8.99 -0.07 -16.44
C GLY A 84 -8.02 -1.21 -16.72
N GLY A 85 -7.36 -1.11 -17.88
CA GLY A 85 -6.44 -2.13 -18.40
C GLY A 85 -5.14 -2.31 -17.62
N ALA A 86 -4.84 -1.39 -16.70
CA ALA A 86 -3.60 -1.37 -15.95
C ALA A 86 -3.43 -2.60 -15.04
N ILE A 87 -2.16 -2.96 -14.87
CA ILE A 87 -1.68 -4.01 -13.98
C ILE A 87 -0.84 -3.29 -12.93
N LEU A 88 -1.28 -3.29 -11.67
CA LEU A 88 -0.51 -2.71 -10.58
C LEU A 88 0.61 -3.66 -10.14
N ASP A 89 1.70 -3.08 -9.65
CA ASP A 89 2.88 -3.80 -9.16
C ASP A 89 2.66 -4.46 -7.79
N GLY A 90 1.76 -3.91 -6.97
CA GLY A 90 1.58 -4.33 -5.60
C GLY A 90 0.36 -3.75 -4.89
N ILE A 91 0.28 -4.06 -3.60
CA ILE A 91 -0.74 -3.57 -2.66
C ILE A 91 -0.04 -2.95 -1.46
N ASP A 92 -0.42 -1.72 -1.15
CA ASP A 92 -0.03 -1.02 0.06
C ASP A 92 -1.12 -1.15 1.13
N PHE A 93 -0.73 -1.52 2.34
CA PHE A 93 -1.63 -1.65 3.48
C PHE A 93 -1.50 -0.39 4.33
N ASP A 94 -2.49 0.49 4.25
CA ASP A 94 -2.66 1.65 5.12
C ASP A 94 -3.90 1.43 6.00
N ILE A 95 -3.76 0.59 7.02
CA ILE A 95 -4.83 0.18 7.92
C ILE A 95 -4.68 0.93 9.23
N GLU A 96 -5.56 1.92 9.43
CA GLU A 96 -5.53 2.78 10.61
C GLU A 96 -6.75 2.58 11.54
N LEU A 97 -7.77 1.83 11.09
CA LEU A 97 -9.03 1.61 11.80
C LEU A 97 -9.65 0.24 11.45
N GLY A 98 -10.52 -0.26 12.32
CA GLY A 98 -11.29 -1.48 12.09
C GLY A 98 -10.72 -2.71 12.80
N SER A 99 -10.72 -3.86 12.12
CA SER A 99 -10.21 -5.13 12.65
C SER A 99 -8.69 -5.11 12.75
N THR A 100 -8.13 -5.71 13.81
CA THR A 100 -6.70 -5.98 13.96
C THR A 100 -6.30 -7.39 13.49
N LEU A 101 -7.26 -8.17 13.00
CA LEU A 101 -7.08 -9.56 12.58
C LEU A 101 -7.06 -9.70 11.05
N HIS A 102 -6.39 -10.75 10.57
CA HIS A 102 -6.37 -11.26 9.18
C HIS A 102 -5.59 -10.45 8.15
N TRP A 103 -4.93 -9.35 8.53
CA TRP A 103 -4.08 -8.61 7.59
C TRP A 103 -2.85 -9.43 7.15
N ASP A 104 -2.34 -10.27 8.05
CA ASP A 104 -1.30 -11.26 7.78
C ASP A 104 -1.78 -12.35 6.81
N ASP A 105 -3.01 -12.85 7.00
CA ASP A 105 -3.64 -13.81 6.08
C ASP A 105 -3.78 -13.19 4.68
N LEU A 106 -4.31 -11.96 4.59
CA LEU A 106 -4.47 -11.24 3.34
C LEU A 106 -3.12 -11.03 2.63
N ALA A 107 -2.09 -10.61 3.37
CA ALA A 107 -0.74 -10.45 2.83
C ALA A 107 -0.19 -11.77 2.27
N ARG A 108 -0.37 -12.89 2.99
CA ARG A 108 0.04 -14.23 2.51
C ARG A 108 -0.70 -14.62 1.23
N TYR A 109 -2.02 -14.43 1.17
CA TYR A 109 -2.81 -14.76 -0.02
C TYR A 109 -2.42 -13.90 -1.22
N LEU A 110 -2.24 -12.60 -1.05
CA LEU A 110 -1.78 -11.71 -2.12
C LEU A 110 -0.39 -12.11 -2.60
N LYS A 111 0.53 -12.43 -1.68
CA LYS A 111 1.89 -12.83 -2.05
C LYS A 111 1.91 -14.13 -2.85
N ALA A 112 1.02 -15.07 -2.53
CA ALA A 112 0.90 -16.36 -3.21
C ALA A 112 0.50 -16.23 -4.70
N TYR A 113 -0.06 -15.10 -5.13
CA TYR A 113 -0.31 -14.81 -6.55
C TYR A 113 0.96 -14.42 -7.33
N SER A 114 2.12 -14.30 -6.68
CA SER A 114 3.39 -14.07 -7.37
C SER A 114 3.73 -15.26 -8.27
N GLN A 115 4.08 -14.99 -9.53
CA GLN A 115 4.45 -15.98 -10.54
C GLN A 115 5.84 -15.69 -11.10
N SER A 116 6.43 -16.64 -11.82
CA SER A 116 7.70 -16.43 -12.51
C SER A 116 7.57 -15.26 -13.49
N GLY A 117 8.33 -14.18 -13.26
CA GLY A 117 8.29 -12.97 -14.07
C GLY A 117 7.30 -11.89 -13.61
N ARG A 118 6.49 -12.14 -12.56
CA ARG A 118 5.62 -11.13 -11.95
C ARG A 118 5.47 -11.35 -10.45
N VAL A 119 6.13 -10.49 -9.69
CA VAL A 119 6.06 -10.49 -8.23
C VAL A 119 4.99 -9.53 -7.78
N VAL A 120 4.14 -9.94 -6.84
CA VAL A 120 3.25 -9.01 -6.14
C VAL A 120 4.06 -8.33 -5.02
N HIS A 121 4.25 -7.03 -5.14
CA HIS A 121 4.87 -6.21 -4.10
C HIS A 121 3.87 -5.93 -2.99
N LEU A 122 4.33 -5.98 -1.73
CA LEU A 122 3.53 -5.66 -0.56
C LEU A 122 4.28 -4.61 0.24
N SER A 123 3.58 -3.54 0.62
CA SER A 123 4.07 -2.48 1.51
C SER A 123 3.03 -2.20 2.59
N ALA A 124 3.43 -1.48 3.63
CA ALA A 124 2.55 -1.07 4.70
C ALA A 124 2.95 0.30 5.26
N ALA A 125 1.97 1.04 5.76
CA ALA A 125 2.14 2.31 6.45
C ALA A 125 1.67 2.22 7.91
N PRO A 126 2.42 1.52 8.80
CA PRO A 126 2.11 1.52 10.22
C PRO A 126 2.23 2.92 10.82
N GLN A 127 1.50 3.17 11.90
CA GLN A 127 1.68 4.35 12.73
C GLN A 127 3.02 4.29 13.46
N CYS A 128 3.50 5.45 13.91
CA CYS A 128 4.77 5.57 14.63
C CYS A 128 4.87 4.75 15.94
N PRO A 129 3.81 4.63 16.78
CA PRO A 129 3.91 3.90 18.04
C PRO A 129 4.11 2.39 17.82
N PHE A 130 5.09 1.80 18.52
CA PHE A 130 5.44 0.39 18.39
C PHE A 130 5.05 -0.44 19.63
N PRO A 131 4.49 -1.67 19.46
CA PRO A 131 4.01 -2.23 18.20
C PRO A 131 2.81 -1.48 17.66
N ASP A 132 2.66 -1.47 16.33
CA ASP A 132 1.47 -0.91 15.70
C ASP A 132 0.25 -1.76 16.04
N SER A 133 -0.91 -1.13 16.25
CA SER A 133 -2.13 -1.82 16.69
C SER A 133 -2.74 -2.75 15.64
N PHE A 134 -2.48 -2.51 14.35
CA PHE A 134 -3.01 -3.27 13.21
C PHE A 134 -1.98 -4.25 12.63
N TYR A 135 -0.68 -3.93 12.73
CA TYR A 135 0.39 -4.78 12.20
C TYR A 135 1.11 -5.61 13.28
N GLY A 136 1.01 -5.25 14.56
CA GLY A 136 1.60 -5.99 15.66
C GLY A 136 3.14 -5.94 15.71
N LEU A 137 3.75 -6.97 16.30
CA LEU A 137 5.19 -7.11 16.56
C LEU A 137 5.98 -7.69 15.36
N VAL A 138 5.44 -7.61 14.14
CA VAL A 138 6.02 -8.28 12.95
C VAL A 138 7.49 -7.93 12.70
#